data_AF-A0A223V8V4-F1
#
_entry.id   AF-A0A223V8V4-F1
#
_cell.length_a   1.000
_cell.length_b   1.000
_cell.length_c   1.000
_cell.angle_alpha   90.00
_cell.angle_beta   90.00
_cell.angle_gamma   90.00
#
_symmetry.space_group_name_H-M   'P 1'
#
loop_
_entity.id
_entity.type
_entity.pdbx_description
1 polymer ?
#
loop_
_entity_poly.entity_id
_entity_poly.type
_entity_poly.pdbx_seq_one_letter_code
_entity_poly.pdbx_strand_id
1 'polypeptide(L)'
;MEVMEKNNEKLQRAKERLKELKGFYWHLAAYIGVNSFISISSIIGRMSNGANFLDVLDFGTFAVWIFWGIGLFFHGMKVFSYNPIFSKEWEKRQIQKFMEKDRQEAEKFGRNGR
;
A
#
# COMPACT_ATOMS: atom_id res chain seq x y z
N MET A 1 -22.89 23.80 8.98
CA MET A 1 -21.41 23.86 8.88
C MET A 1 -20.77 22.47 8.93
N GLU A 2 -21.29 21.53 9.72
CA GLU A 2 -20.79 20.14 9.81
C GLU A 2 -20.68 19.37 8.47
N VAL A 3 -21.59 19.60 7.52
CA VAL A 3 -21.57 18.88 6.22
C VAL A 3 -20.39 19.31 5.34
N MET A 4 -19.98 20.59 5.41
CA MET A 4 -18.82 21.11 4.67
C MET A 4 -17.51 20.58 5.26
N GLU A 5 -17.41 20.53 6.60
CA GLU A 5 -16.24 20.05 7.33
C GLU A 5 -16.04 18.54 7.13
N LYS A 6 -17.10 17.75 7.22
CA LYS A 6 -17.09 16.29 6.96
C LYS A 6 -16.71 15.94 5.51
N ASN A 7 -17.06 16.80 4.56
CA ASN A 7 -16.64 16.65 3.16
C ASN A 7 -15.14 16.96 2.98
N ASN A 8 -14.62 17.95 3.70
CA ASN A 8 -13.21 18.34 3.62
C ASN A 8 -12.28 17.24 4.16
N GLU A 9 -12.63 16.63 5.31
CA GLU A 9 -11.85 15.51 5.87
C GLU A 9 -11.80 14.29 4.93
N LYS A 10 -12.93 13.93 4.32
CA LYS A 10 -13.00 12.83 3.35
C LYS A 10 -12.15 13.11 2.11
N LEU A 11 -12.20 14.34 1.61
CA LEU A 11 -11.39 14.81 0.49
C LEU A 11 -9.91 14.77 0.82
N GLN A 12 -9.53 15.17 2.03
CA GLN A 12 -8.14 15.21 2.46
C GLN A 12 -7.57 13.79 2.59
N ARG A 13 -8.32 12.86 3.21
CA ARG A 13 -7.94 11.43 3.27
C ARG A 13 -7.82 10.81 1.88
N ALA A 14 -8.73 11.12 0.96
CA ALA A 14 -8.64 10.64 -0.43
C ALA A 14 -7.40 11.17 -1.16
N LYS A 15 -7.02 12.44 -0.93
CA LYS A 15 -5.80 13.04 -1.48
C LYS A 15 -4.52 12.40 -0.92
N GLU A 16 -4.48 12.10 0.37
CA GLU A 16 -3.34 11.40 0.99
C GLU A 16 -3.17 10.00 0.40
N ARG A 17 -4.27 9.23 0.27
CA ARG A 17 -4.26 7.91 -0.41
C ARG A 17 -3.72 7.98 -1.83
N LEU A 18 -4.12 8.98 -2.61
CA LEU A 18 -3.63 9.18 -3.97
C LEU A 18 -2.14 9.53 -4.02
N LYS A 19 -1.65 10.30 -3.05
CA LYS A 19 -0.24 10.67 -2.94
C LYS A 19 0.62 9.45 -2.62
N GLU A 20 0.18 8.61 -1.68
CA GLU A 20 0.84 7.33 -1.36
C GLU A 20 0.84 6.38 -2.58
N LEU A 21 -0.28 6.26 -3.27
CA LEU A 21 -0.41 5.43 -4.46
C LEU A 21 0.54 5.86 -5.58
N LYS A 22 0.60 7.16 -5.89
CA LYS A 22 1.55 7.71 -6.86
C LYS A 22 3.01 7.45 -6.44
N GLY A 23 3.32 7.57 -5.15
CA GLY A 23 4.64 7.26 -4.61
C GLY A 23 5.05 5.80 -4.85
N PHE A 24 4.14 4.86 -4.60
CA PHE A 24 4.38 3.44 -4.89
C PHE A 24 4.59 3.17 -6.38
N TYR A 25 3.76 3.74 -7.27
CA TYR A 25 3.92 3.56 -8.72
C TYR A 25 5.26 4.09 -9.22
N TRP A 26 5.73 5.21 -8.68
CA TRP A 26 7.06 5.74 -9.02
C TRP A 26 8.17 4.77 -8.57
N HIS A 27 8.06 4.23 -7.36
CA HIS A 27 9.01 3.25 -6.83
C HIS A 27 8.99 1.93 -7.62
N LEU A 28 7.80 1.45 -8.01
CA LEU A 28 7.61 0.28 -8.87
C LEU A 28 8.20 0.50 -10.27
N ALA A 29 7.94 1.66 -10.88
CA ALA A 29 8.49 2.02 -12.19
C ALA A 29 10.02 2.08 -12.16
N ALA A 30 10.60 2.70 -11.12
CA ALA A 30 12.04 2.72 -10.92
C ALA A 30 12.59 1.31 -10.70
N TYR A 31 11.93 0.49 -9.88
CA TYR A 31 12.31 -0.91 -9.66
C TYR A 31 12.34 -1.67 -10.98
N ILE A 32 11.28 -1.64 -11.79
CA ILE A 32 11.22 -2.36 -13.08
C ILE A 32 12.27 -1.81 -14.05
N GLY A 33 12.38 -0.48 -14.17
CA GLY A 33 13.32 0.15 -15.11
C GLY A 33 14.78 -0.16 -14.80
N VAL A 34 15.21 0.03 -13.54
CA VAL A 34 16.59 -0.22 -13.12
C VAL A 34 16.94 -1.70 -13.22
N ASN A 35 16.07 -2.58 -12.72
CA ASN A 35 16.31 -4.02 -12.78
C ASN A 35 16.35 -4.53 -14.22
N SER A 36 15.45 -4.05 -15.10
CA SER A 36 15.47 -4.40 -16.52
C SER A 36 16.75 -3.92 -17.20
N PHE A 37 17.19 -2.70 -16.90
CA PHE A 37 18.43 -2.15 -17.45
C PHE A 37 19.66 -2.98 -17.01
N ILE A 38 19.75 -3.32 -15.73
CA ILE A 38 20.84 -4.16 -15.19
C ILE A 38 20.83 -5.54 -15.86
N SER A 39 19.66 -6.19 -15.96
CA SER A 39 19.57 -7.51 -16.60
C SER A 39 19.92 -7.46 -18.08
N ILE A 40 19.42 -6.49 -18.83
CA ILE A 40 19.73 -6.34 -20.26
C ILE A 40 21.23 -6.05 -20.45
N SER A 41 21.80 -5.13 -19.67
CA SER A 41 23.22 -4.79 -19.74
C SER A 41 24.11 -5.99 -19.39
N SER A 42 23.74 -6.77 -18.38
CA SER A 42 24.46 -7.99 -17.98
C SER A 42 24.37 -9.08 -19.06
N ILE A 43 23.19 -9.27 -19.67
CA ILE A 43 22.99 -10.23 -20.77
C ILE A 43 23.86 -9.85 -21.99
N ILE A 44 23.81 -8.58 -22.42
CA ILE A 44 24.57 -8.09 -23.58
C ILE A 44 26.09 -8.19 -23.32
N GLY A 45 26.55 -7.78 -22.14
CA GLY A 45 27.97 -7.81 -21.78
C GLY A 45 28.55 -9.22 -21.66
N ARG A 46 27.76 -10.18 -21.17
CA ARG A 46 28.21 -11.57 -20.97
C ARG A 46 28.10 -12.42 -22.24
N MET A 47 27.16 -12.13 -23.14
CA MET A 47 27.07 -12.75 -24.46
C MET A 47 28.32 -12.47 -25.34
N SER A 48 29.02 -11.36 -25.09
CA SER A 48 30.28 -11.01 -25.74
C SER A 48 31.50 -11.80 -25.25
N ASN A 49 31.44 -12.47 -24.09
CA ASN A 49 32.59 -13.06 -23.41
C ASN A 49 32.58 -14.60 -23.35
N GLY A 50 31.61 -15.26 -24.00
CA GLY A 50 31.55 -16.73 -24.05
C GLY A 50 31.26 -17.41 -22.70
N ALA A 51 30.75 -16.66 -21.72
CA ALA A 51 30.44 -17.18 -20.38
C ALA A 51 29.15 -18.00 -20.37
N ASN A 52 29.13 -19.09 -19.58
CA ASN A 52 27.98 -19.98 -19.44
C ASN A 52 26.78 -19.25 -18.81
N PHE A 53 25.57 -19.65 -19.20
CA PHE A 53 24.30 -19.08 -18.71
C PHE A 53 24.15 -19.11 -17.18
N LEU A 54 24.87 -20.03 -16.51
CA LEU A 54 24.88 -20.19 -15.06
C LEU A 54 25.73 -19.15 -14.32
N ASP A 55 26.75 -18.56 -14.94
CA ASP A 55 27.48 -17.43 -14.35
C ASP A 55 26.65 -16.16 -14.42
N VAL A 56 25.84 -15.99 -15.48
CA VAL A 56 24.98 -14.81 -15.73
C VAL A 56 23.94 -14.63 -14.62
N LEU A 57 23.49 -15.72 -14.01
CA LEU A 57 22.67 -15.75 -12.79
C LEU A 57 23.53 -15.66 -11.54
N ASP A 58 24.45 -14.70 -11.53
CA ASP A 58 25.25 -14.39 -10.35
C ASP A 58 24.29 -14.11 -9.18
N PHE A 59 24.51 -14.81 -8.06
CA PHE A 59 23.67 -14.74 -6.86
C PHE A 59 23.45 -13.28 -6.42
N GLY A 60 24.38 -12.39 -6.73
CA GLY A 60 24.28 -10.94 -6.50
C GLY A 60 23.16 -10.25 -7.26
N THR A 61 22.93 -10.56 -8.53
CA THR A 61 21.84 -9.93 -9.31
C THR A 61 20.49 -10.38 -8.75
N PHE A 62 20.33 -11.68 -8.49
CA PHE A 62 19.10 -12.21 -7.91
C PHE A 62 18.88 -11.69 -6.47
N ALA A 63 19.94 -11.55 -5.67
CA ALA A 63 19.85 -10.99 -4.33
C ALA A 63 19.39 -9.53 -4.35
N VAL A 64 19.87 -8.70 -5.28
CA VAL A 64 19.42 -7.30 -5.42
C VAL A 64 17.94 -7.26 -5.78
N TRP A 65 17.49 -8.09 -6.72
CA TRP A 65 16.08 -8.21 -7.10
C TRP A 65 15.21 -8.65 -5.91
N ILE A 66 15.64 -9.66 -5.16
CA ILE A 66 14.91 -10.19 -3.99
C ILE A 66 14.85 -9.14 -2.87
N PHE A 67 15.97 -8.53 -2.49
CA PHE A 67 16.01 -7.54 -1.39
C PHE A 67 15.17 -6.31 -1.71
N TRP A 68 15.30 -5.77 -2.93
CA TRP A 68 14.49 -4.62 -3.35
C TRP A 68 13.04 -5.01 -3.56
N GLY A 69 12.78 -6.24 -4.05
CA GLY A 69 11.44 -6.80 -4.21
C GLY A 69 10.71 -6.95 -2.87
N ILE A 70 11.40 -7.34 -1.80
CA ILE A 70 10.84 -7.39 -0.44
C ILE A 70 10.45 -5.98 0.03
N GLY A 71 11.32 -4.98 -0.14
CA GLY A 71 11.01 -3.59 0.19
C GLY A 71 9.80 -3.05 -0.58
N LEU A 72 9.73 -3.35 -1.88
CA LEU A 72 8.61 -3.00 -2.75
C LEU A 72 7.31 -3.72 -2.32
N PHE A 73 7.40 -4.99 -1.93
CA PHE A 73 6.27 -5.76 -1.42
C PHE A 73 5.70 -5.15 -0.15
N PHE A 74 6.54 -4.82 0.85
CA PHE A 74 6.09 -4.16 2.07
C PHE A 74 5.53 -2.75 1.81
N HIS A 75 6.14 -1.98 0.88
CA HIS A 75 5.59 -0.69 0.47
C HIS A 75 4.23 -0.84 -0.21
N GLY A 76 4.09 -1.84 -1.10
CA GLY A 76 2.83 -2.18 -1.75
C GLY A 76 1.76 -2.56 -0.75
N MET A 77 2.06 -3.41 0.23
CA MET A 77 1.14 -3.76 1.33
C MET A 77 0.68 -2.53 2.11
N LYS A 78 1.60 -1.60 2.41
CA LYS A 78 1.28 -0.33 3.10
C LYS A 78 0.35 0.55 2.26
N VAL A 79 0.69 0.78 0.99
CA VAL A 79 0.00 1.73 0.10
C VAL A 79 -1.35 1.20 -0.40
N PHE A 80 -1.39 -0.06 -0.85
CA PHE A 80 -2.67 -0.68 -1.20
C PHE A 80 -3.53 -0.94 0.02
N SER A 81 -2.98 -0.78 1.24
CA SER A 81 -3.72 -0.96 2.48
C SER A 81 -4.50 -2.25 2.40
N TYR A 82 -3.87 -3.30 1.85
CA TYR A 82 -4.38 -4.65 1.90
C TYR A 82 -4.27 -4.99 3.37
N ASN A 83 -5.30 -4.62 4.10
CA ASN A 83 -5.49 -4.90 5.49
C ASN A 83 -6.41 -6.12 5.45
N PRO A 84 -5.88 -7.35 5.23
CA PRO A 84 -6.70 -8.56 5.30
C PRO A 84 -7.39 -8.69 6.67
N ILE A 85 -6.96 -7.88 7.65
CA ILE A 85 -7.49 -7.77 9.01
C ILE A 85 -8.62 -6.72 9.12
N PHE A 86 -8.57 -5.62 8.35
CA PHE A 86 -9.65 -4.61 8.31
C PHE A 86 -10.40 -4.69 6.98
N SER A 87 -11.16 -5.77 6.79
CA SER A 87 -12.15 -5.80 5.72
C SER A 87 -13.12 -4.62 5.90
N LYS A 88 -13.70 -4.11 4.80
CA LYS A 88 -14.79 -3.13 4.84
C LYS A 88 -15.93 -3.55 5.77
N GLU A 89 -16.17 -4.85 5.97
CA GLU A 89 -17.11 -5.36 6.97
C GLU A 89 -16.71 -5.05 8.41
N TRP A 90 -15.42 -5.05 8.77
CA TRP A 90 -14.99 -4.67 10.12
C TRP A 90 -15.25 -3.18 10.36
N GLU A 91 -14.91 -2.33 9.39
CA GLU A 91 -15.13 -0.89 9.49
C GLU A 91 -16.64 -0.59 9.60
N LYS A 92 -17.46 -1.26 8.78
CA LYS A 92 -18.92 -1.18 8.84
C LYS A 92 -19.49 -1.63 10.20
N ARG A 93 -18.93 -2.70 10.80
CA ARG A 93 -19.33 -3.18 12.13
C ARG A 93 -18.98 -2.22 13.25
N GLN A 94 -17.81 -1.58 13.21
CA GLN A 94 -17.44 -0.60 14.23
C GLN A 94 -18.30 0.66 14.16
N ILE A 95 -18.60 1.13 12.95
CA ILE A 95 -19.51 2.26 12.76
C ILE A 95 -20.89 1.95 13.34
N GLN A 96 -21.43 0.74 13.08
CA GLN A 96 -22.70 0.32 13.69
C GLN A 96 -22.63 0.27 15.22
N LYS A 97 -21.55 -0.28 15.80
CA LYS A 97 -21.36 -0.30 17.27
C LYS A 97 -21.33 1.10 17.88
N PHE A 98 -20.68 2.06 17.21
CA PHE A 98 -20.65 3.44 17.68
C PHE A 98 -22.04 4.08 17.63
N MET A 99 -22.79 3.91 16.53
CA MET A 99 -24.15 4.42 16.42
C MET A 99 -25.11 3.80 17.44
N GLU A 100 -24.95 2.52 17.75
CA GLU A 100 -25.74 1.82 18.78
C GLU A 100 -25.45 2.39 20.18
N LYS A 101 -24.17 2.65 20.50
CA LYS A 101 -23.78 3.26 21.79
C LYS A 101 -24.34 4.67 21.95
N ASP A 102 -24.21 5.51 20.94
CA ASP A 102 -24.79 6.87 20.94
C ASP A 102 -26.30 6.82 21.17
N ARG A 103 -27.00 5.88 20.51
CA ARG A 103 -28.44 5.71 20.67
C ARG A 103 -28.81 5.31 22.10
N GLN A 104 -28.06 4.38 22.69
CA GLN A 104 -28.30 3.94 24.08
C GLN A 104 -27.99 5.04 25.11
N GLU A 105 -26.97 5.86 24.87
CA GLU A 105 -26.68 7.04 25.71
C GLU A 105 -27.79 8.09 25.61
N ALA A 106 -28.26 8.39 24.39
CA ALA A 106 -29.37 9.31 24.18
C ALA A 106 -30.67 8.84 24.85
N GLU A 107 -30.97 7.53 24.79
CA GLU A 107 -32.13 6.94 25.47
C GLU A 107 -32.00 6.95 27.00
N LYS A 108 -30.79 6.71 27.55
CA LYS A 108 -30.54 6.82 29.00
C LYS A 108 -30.74 8.25 29.50
N PHE A 109 -30.24 9.25 28.79
CA PHE A 109 -30.42 10.66 29.16
C PHE A 109 -31.89 11.10 29.04
N GLY A 110 -32.61 10.63 28.02
CA GLY A 110 -34.05 10.89 27.87
C GLY A 110 -34.92 10.20 28.93
N ARG A 111 -34.46 9.09 29.53
CA ARG A 111 -35.18 8.34 30.56
C ARG A 111 -34.92 8.83 31.99
N ASN A 112 -33.74 9.42 32.26
CA ASN A 112 -33.39 10.00 33.56
C ASN A 112 -33.85 11.46 33.75
N GLY A 113 -34.34 12.11 32.69
CA GLY A 113 -34.87 13.48 32.70
C GLY A 113 -36.40 13.57 32.84
N ARG A 114 -37.09 12.47 33.18
CA ARG A 114 -38.53 12.43 33.51
C ARG A 114 -38.73 12.09 34.97
#